data_AF-A0A5N5KPE7-F1
#
_entry.id   AF-A0A5N5KPE7-F1
#
_cell.length_a   1.000
_cell.length_b   1.000
_cell.length_c   1.000
_cell.angle_alpha   90.00
_cell.angle_beta   90.00
_cell.angle_gamma   90.00
#
_symmetry.space_group_name_H-M   'P 1'
#
loop_
_entity.id
_entity.type
_entity.pdbx_description
1 polymer ?
#
loop_
_entity_poly.entity_id
_entity_poly.type
_entity_poly.pdbx_seq_one_letter_code
_entity_poly.pdbx_strand_id
1 'polypeptide(L)'
;MADALVSPILEMLINIGAQQVQEEVNLEVGVEKQVDKLKSNLIDIQSVLEDAERKQVKDKAVRVWLDKLKDVCYDMDDVLDEWSTPILTWEMDEENTRSLKKMRCSFMRSPCFCLNQGVRRREIALKIKAISEKLDEIAKEKAMYGFKLDKGADHELPRLTTTSLVDESRSSGIGKTTLAQLPFNDAKVKTHFEKRIWVCVSEPFDEVGIAKDILEQLKESKPNLAGLQSLLQSVSQSIKGVRVLLVLDDVWTEDHRQWEQLKQSLAGCARGSKILVTTRKVVVAAMMGTDDQINIGRLSDDVCRSIFNHVAFYKRSKEERERLTDIGNKIADKCKGLPLAAKVLGVDENNLGEASVETSIGRVRHLSMMLPWETSFPSSIHRAKGLRSLLIGNNKDPRLGAALPDVMKQLTCIRSLNVSGSSIKEIPKEVGKLIHLRHLNLKGCEQLVSLPETMCDLCNLQSLDVNWCRSLKELPRATVN
;
A
#
# COMPACT_ATOMS: atom_id res chain seq x y z
N MET A 1 23.78 8.08 7.61
CA MET A 1 23.60 6.81 6.85
C MET A 1 23.14 5.69 7.76
N ALA A 2 23.71 5.54 8.96
CA ALA A 2 23.26 4.63 10.01
C ALA A 2 21.89 5.01 10.59
N ASP A 3 21.55 6.31 10.68
CA ASP A 3 20.22 6.78 11.12
C ASP A 3 19.08 6.29 10.21
N ALA A 4 19.36 6.16 8.91
CA ALA A 4 18.42 5.63 7.92
C ALA A 4 18.25 4.10 7.99
N LEU A 5 19.13 3.39 8.70
CA LEU A 5 19.00 1.95 8.97
C LEU A 5 18.35 1.71 10.35
N VAL A 6 18.64 2.55 11.34
CA VAL A 6 18.10 2.44 12.70
C VAL A 6 16.62 2.83 12.78
N SER A 7 16.19 3.85 12.05
CA SER A 7 14.80 4.37 12.12
C SER A 7 13.74 3.37 11.64
N PRO A 8 13.88 2.69 10.47
CA PRO A 8 12.89 1.72 10.00
C PRO A 8 12.79 0.49 10.92
N ILE A 9 13.93 0.03 11.45
CA ILE A 9 14.00 -1.11 12.36
C ILE A 9 13.32 -0.79 13.70
N LEU A 10 13.51 0.43 14.22
CA LEU A 10 12.85 0.89 15.45
C LEU A 10 11.33 0.97 15.27
N GLU A 11 10.84 1.52 14.16
CA GLU A 11 9.40 1.57 13.84
C GLU A 11 8.80 0.17 13.70
N MET A 12 9.51 -0.76 13.05
CA MET A 12 9.04 -2.14 12.89
C MET A 12 8.95 -2.87 14.24
N LEU A 13 9.93 -2.70 15.13
CA LEU A 13 9.87 -3.26 16.49
C LEU A 13 8.75 -2.66 17.34
N ILE A 14 8.42 -1.38 17.17
CA ILE A 14 7.27 -0.74 17.82
C ILE A 14 5.98 -1.43 17.36
N ASN A 15 5.83 -1.69 16.05
CA ASN A 15 4.67 -2.37 15.49
C ASN A 15 4.54 -3.84 15.93
N ILE A 16 5.66 -4.58 15.99
CA ILE A 16 5.68 -5.98 16.46
C ILE A 16 5.31 -6.07 17.94
N GLY A 17 5.79 -5.14 18.77
CA GLY A 17 5.41 -5.08 20.19
C GLY A 17 3.91 -4.79 20.40
N ALA A 18 3.28 -4.03 19.50
CA ALA A 18 1.85 -3.77 19.54
C ALA A 18 1.00 -5.01 19.13
N GLN A 19 1.51 -5.88 18.26
CA GLN A 19 0.83 -7.11 17.82
C GLN A 19 0.90 -8.25 18.85
N GLN A 20 1.98 -8.36 19.64
CA GLN A 20 2.13 -9.44 20.63
C GLN A 20 1.19 -9.33 21.84
N VAL A 21 0.58 -8.16 22.08
CA VAL A 21 -0.42 -7.97 23.15
C VAL A 21 -1.76 -8.65 22.82
N GLN A 22 -1.96 -9.13 21.59
CA GLN A 22 -3.22 -9.76 21.16
C GLN A 22 -3.21 -11.30 21.17
N GLU A 23 -2.05 -11.96 21.25
CA GLU A 23 -1.93 -13.42 21.20
C GLU A 23 -1.19 -13.99 22.42
N GLU A 24 -1.90 -14.21 23.52
CA GLU A 24 -1.38 -15.04 24.62
C GLU A 24 -1.26 -16.51 24.17
N VAL A 25 -0.04 -16.95 23.88
CA VAL A 25 0.36 -18.35 24.09
C VAL A 25 1.70 -18.36 24.83
N ASN A 26 1.59 -18.48 26.16
CA ASN A 26 2.50 -18.93 27.23
C ASN A 26 3.87 -19.61 26.96
N LEU A 27 4.59 -19.28 25.89
CA LEU A 27 5.96 -19.75 25.66
C LEU A 27 6.80 -18.63 25.02
N GLU A 28 7.22 -17.66 25.84
CA GLU A 28 8.56 -17.01 25.84
C GLU A 28 8.56 -15.64 26.56
N VAL A 29 8.27 -15.63 27.88
CA VAL A 29 8.39 -14.47 28.78
C VAL A 29 9.77 -13.76 28.71
N GLY A 30 10.79 -14.41 28.11
CA GLY A 30 12.12 -13.84 27.92
C GLY A 30 12.30 -13.00 26.65
N VAL A 31 11.53 -13.20 25.59
CA VAL A 31 11.73 -12.53 24.28
C VAL A 31 11.21 -11.10 24.30
N GLU A 32 10.05 -10.87 24.92
CA GLU A 32 9.48 -9.52 25.10
C GLU A 32 10.48 -8.58 25.79
N LYS A 33 11.13 -9.05 26.85
CA LYS A 33 12.20 -8.32 27.55
C LYS A 33 13.40 -8.00 26.65
N GLN A 34 13.74 -8.87 25.71
CA GLN A 34 14.83 -8.61 24.75
C GLN A 34 14.41 -7.59 23.70
N VAL A 35 13.15 -7.65 23.24
CA VAL A 35 12.58 -6.67 22.29
C VAL A 35 12.53 -5.28 22.91
N ASP A 36 12.09 -5.14 24.16
CA ASP A 36 12.07 -3.85 24.85
C ASP A 36 13.48 -3.29 25.08
N LYS A 37 14.43 -4.17 25.42
CA LYS A 37 15.85 -3.78 25.55
C LYS A 37 16.42 -3.29 24.22
N LEU A 38 16.13 -3.97 23.11
CA LEU A 38 16.50 -3.55 21.76
C LEU A 38 15.94 -2.16 21.44
N LYS A 39 14.65 -1.93 21.68
CA LYS A 39 14.00 -0.63 21.45
C LYS A 39 14.69 0.49 22.23
N SER A 40 14.92 0.30 23.52
CA SER A 40 15.57 1.31 24.36
C SER A 40 16.97 1.66 23.84
N ASN A 41 17.77 0.63 23.52
CA ASN A 41 19.13 0.84 23.03
C ASN A 41 19.17 1.54 21.66
N LEU A 42 18.23 1.21 20.75
CA LEU A 42 18.13 1.89 19.45
C LEU A 42 17.75 3.37 19.61
N ILE A 43 16.77 3.70 20.48
CA ILE A 43 16.39 5.08 20.77
C ILE A 43 17.59 5.87 21.32
N ASP A 44 18.29 5.27 22.27
CA ASP A 44 19.48 5.89 22.87
C ASP A 44 20.56 6.11 21.82
N ILE A 45 20.82 5.16 20.93
CA ILE A 45 21.80 5.30 19.86
C ILE A 45 21.34 6.36 18.85
N GLN A 46 20.08 6.37 18.45
CA GLN A 46 19.50 7.33 17.49
C GLN A 46 19.75 8.78 17.91
N SER A 47 19.60 9.09 19.20
CA SER A 47 19.82 10.44 19.76
C SER A 47 21.23 11.02 19.57
N VAL A 48 22.21 10.22 19.15
CA VAL A 48 23.60 10.64 18.93
C VAL A 48 24.13 10.35 17.53
N LEU A 49 23.33 9.73 16.66
CA LEU A 49 23.79 9.29 15.34
C LEU A 49 24.24 10.44 14.47
N GLU A 50 23.58 11.59 14.56
CA GLU A 50 23.96 12.77 13.78
C GLU A 50 25.36 13.28 14.16
N ASP A 51 25.70 13.32 15.45
CA ASP A 51 27.03 13.71 15.93
C ASP A 51 28.09 12.65 15.59
N ALA A 52 27.73 11.37 15.70
CA ALA A 52 28.61 10.27 15.34
C ALA A 52 28.96 10.28 13.85
N GLU A 53 27.99 10.51 12.98
CA GLU A 53 28.17 10.60 11.52
C GLU A 53 29.05 11.79 11.13
N ARG A 54 28.96 12.92 11.84
CA ARG A 54 29.88 14.04 11.65
C ARG A 54 31.31 13.71 12.11
N LYS A 55 31.46 13.00 13.24
CA LYS A 55 32.76 12.66 13.83
C LYS A 55 33.49 11.55 13.09
N GLN A 56 32.80 10.63 12.42
CA GLN A 56 33.40 9.49 11.69
C GLN A 56 34.41 9.90 10.62
N VAL A 57 34.28 11.13 10.09
CA VAL A 57 35.17 11.66 9.04
C VAL A 57 36.58 11.89 9.59
N LYS A 58 36.70 12.22 10.88
CA LYS A 58 37.96 12.57 11.54
C LYS A 58 38.44 11.51 12.53
N ASP A 59 37.51 10.77 13.13
CA ASP A 59 37.81 9.75 14.13
C ASP A 59 37.53 8.34 13.57
N LYS A 60 38.61 7.59 13.34
CA LYS A 60 38.56 6.23 12.81
C LYS A 60 37.89 5.26 13.80
N ALA A 61 37.98 5.49 15.11
CA ALA A 61 37.34 4.65 16.11
C ALA A 61 35.81 4.85 16.09
N VAL A 62 35.34 6.09 15.89
CA VAL A 62 33.91 6.39 15.68
C VAL A 62 33.38 5.74 14.40
N ARG A 63 34.19 5.72 13.32
CA ARG A 63 33.83 5.01 12.08
C ARG A 63 33.67 3.50 12.30
N VAL A 64 34.60 2.88 13.01
CA VAL A 64 34.50 1.44 13.36
C VAL A 64 33.28 1.18 14.23
N TRP A 65 32.95 2.06 15.18
CA TRP A 65 31.75 1.94 15.99
C TRP A 65 30.46 2.04 15.16
N LEU A 66 30.39 2.97 14.19
CA LEU A 66 29.25 3.07 13.25
C LEU A 66 29.14 1.86 12.32
N ASP A 67 30.26 1.29 11.88
CA ASP A 67 30.23 0.10 11.02
C ASP A 67 29.73 -1.13 11.78
N LYS A 68 30.15 -1.33 13.05
CA LYS A 68 29.56 -2.36 13.94
C LYS A 68 28.04 -2.19 14.09
N LEU A 69 27.57 -0.95 14.22
CA LEU A 69 26.14 -0.67 14.34
C LEU A 69 25.39 -1.03 13.05
N LYS A 70 25.94 -0.72 11.88
CA LYS A 70 25.35 -1.11 10.59
C LYS A 70 25.25 -2.63 10.45
N ASP A 71 26.30 -3.35 10.83
CA ASP A 71 26.31 -4.82 10.78
C ASP A 71 25.18 -5.42 11.64
N VAL A 72 24.98 -4.89 12.85
CA VAL A 72 23.87 -5.31 13.73
C VAL A 72 22.51 -4.94 13.15
N CYS A 73 22.39 -3.81 12.45
CA CYS A 73 21.13 -3.45 11.77
C CYS A 73 20.80 -4.40 10.62
N TYR A 74 21.79 -4.83 9.84
CA TYR A 74 21.59 -5.83 8.78
C TYR A 74 21.20 -7.20 9.34
N ASP A 75 21.90 -7.68 10.39
CA ASP A 75 21.53 -8.92 11.10
C ASP A 75 20.07 -8.86 11.61
N MET A 76 19.61 -7.67 12.02
CA MET A 76 18.27 -7.48 12.56
C MET A 76 17.18 -7.41 11.48
N ASP A 77 17.48 -6.79 10.33
CA ASP A 77 16.61 -6.77 9.16
C ASP A 77 16.37 -8.19 8.62
N ASP A 78 17.43 -9.01 8.53
CA ASP A 78 17.35 -10.42 8.12
C ASP A 78 16.44 -11.25 9.05
N VAL A 79 16.52 -11.02 10.37
CA VAL A 79 15.68 -11.70 11.36
C VAL A 79 14.23 -11.22 11.29
N LEU A 80 13.99 -9.94 10.97
CA LEU A 80 12.65 -9.38 10.78
C LEU A 80 11.99 -9.91 9.50
N ASP A 81 12.75 -10.11 8.42
CA ASP A 81 12.28 -10.76 7.20
C ASP A 81 11.90 -12.23 7.46
N GLU A 82 12.73 -12.97 8.19
CA GLU A 82 12.46 -14.35 8.59
C GLU A 82 11.22 -14.45 9.50
N TRP A 83 10.99 -13.44 10.36
CA TRP A 83 9.80 -13.34 11.22
C TRP A 83 8.52 -12.96 10.46
N SER A 84 8.63 -12.16 9.40
CA SER A 84 7.49 -11.67 8.61
C SER A 84 6.97 -12.71 7.60
N THR A 85 7.84 -13.62 7.16
CA THR A 85 7.57 -14.64 6.12
C THR A 85 6.48 -15.68 6.47
N PRO A 86 6.25 -16.12 7.73
CA PRO A 86 5.20 -17.09 8.06
C PRO A 86 3.79 -16.49 8.20
N ILE A 87 3.65 -15.19 8.49
CA ILE A 87 2.36 -14.54 8.77
C ILE A 87 1.44 -14.56 7.53
N LEU A 88 2.00 -14.54 6.32
CA LEU A 88 1.24 -14.67 5.07
C LEU A 88 0.72 -16.09 4.78
N THR A 89 1.22 -17.11 5.48
CA THR A 89 0.72 -18.49 5.34
C THR A 89 -0.37 -18.86 6.34
N TRP A 90 -0.57 -18.07 7.42
CA TRP A 90 -1.52 -18.41 8.48
C TRP A 90 -2.91 -17.82 8.31
N GLU A 91 -3.10 -16.78 7.49
CA GLU A 91 -4.44 -16.23 7.20
C GLU A 91 -5.31 -17.14 6.30
N MET A 92 -4.81 -18.33 5.88
CA MET A 92 -5.55 -19.29 5.05
C MET A 92 -5.93 -20.60 5.74
N ASP A 93 -5.52 -20.86 6.99
CA ASP A 93 -5.74 -22.16 7.66
C ASP A 93 -6.64 -22.11 8.92
N GLU A 94 -7.17 -20.97 9.33
CA GLU A 94 -8.06 -20.89 10.52
C GLU A 94 -9.48 -21.42 10.28
N GLU A 95 -9.93 -21.58 9.03
CA GLU A 95 -11.29 -22.09 8.76
C GLU A 95 -11.37 -23.63 8.69
N ASN A 96 -10.23 -24.34 8.69
CA ASN A 96 -10.20 -25.80 8.50
C ASN A 96 -9.96 -26.65 9.77
N THR A 97 -9.85 -26.05 10.96
CA THR A 97 -9.59 -26.81 12.21
C THR A 97 -10.78 -26.88 13.18
N ARG A 98 -12.02 -26.92 12.68
CA ARG A 98 -13.20 -27.28 13.52
C ARG A 98 -14.03 -28.46 13.05
N SER A 99 -13.63 -29.18 12.01
CA SER A 99 -14.44 -30.28 11.45
C SER A 99 -13.68 -31.58 11.14
N LEU A 100 -12.78 -32.03 12.04
CA LEU A 100 -12.32 -33.42 12.05
C LEU A 100 -12.57 -34.05 13.42
N LYS A 101 -13.83 -34.41 13.69
CA LYS A 101 -14.14 -35.40 14.72
C LYS A 101 -13.60 -36.76 14.27
N LYS A 102 -12.62 -37.26 15.02
CA LYS A 102 -12.22 -38.66 15.20
C LYS A 102 -12.31 -39.54 13.94
N MET A 103 -11.17 -39.77 13.29
CA MET A 103 -10.88 -41.08 12.72
C MET A 103 -9.54 -41.58 13.25
N ARG A 104 -9.59 -42.77 13.85
CA ARG A 104 -8.47 -43.44 14.51
C ARG A 104 -7.82 -44.33 13.45
N CYS A 105 -6.62 -43.99 12.98
CA CYS A 105 -5.85 -44.85 12.08
C CYS A 105 -4.63 -45.41 12.82
N SER A 106 -4.74 -46.67 13.21
CA SER A 106 -3.62 -47.57 13.51
C SER A 106 -2.98 -48.00 12.19
N PHE A 107 -1.68 -47.71 11.99
CA PHE A 107 -0.63 -48.48 11.29
C PHE A 107 0.53 -47.52 10.94
N MET A 108 1.71 -47.77 11.52
CA MET A 108 2.89 -46.89 11.50
C MET A 108 3.82 -47.13 10.30
N ARG A 109 4.34 -46.05 9.68
CA ARG A 109 5.79 -45.67 9.64
C ARG A 109 6.06 -44.44 8.75
N SER A 110 6.10 -43.24 9.36
CA SER A 110 7.14 -42.18 9.19
C SER A 110 6.76 -40.95 10.05
N PRO A 111 7.70 -40.22 10.66
CA PRO A 111 7.41 -39.38 11.82
C PRO A 111 7.64 -37.89 11.54
N CYS A 112 6.80 -37.22 10.75
CA CYS A 112 6.96 -35.76 10.56
C CYS A 112 5.62 -35.14 10.18
N PHE A 113 5.02 -34.26 11.02
CA PHE A 113 4.34 -33.02 10.58
C PHE A 113 3.76 -32.16 11.73
N CYS A 114 4.10 -32.38 13.00
CA CYS A 114 3.70 -31.48 14.11
C CYS A 114 4.83 -31.04 15.05
N LEU A 115 6.10 -31.30 14.73
CA LEU A 115 7.24 -30.92 15.58
C LEU A 115 8.09 -29.75 15.06
N ASN A 116 7.77 -29.17 13.89
CA ASN A 116 8.62 -28.12 13.29
C ASN A 116 8.22 -26.67 13.62
N GLN A 117 7.06 -26.43 14.25
CA GLN A 117 6.62 -25.06 14.58
C GLN A 117 7.32 -24.52 15.85
N GLY A 118 7.51 -25.38 16.86
CA GLY A 118 8.18 -25.02 18.11
C GLY A 118 9.71 -24.88 18.01
N VAL A 119 10.35 -25.57 17.05
CA VAL A 119 11.79 -25.47 16.80
C VAL A 119 12.13 -24.13 16.12
N ARG A 120 11.31 -23.68 15.16
CA ARG A 120 11.50 -22.40 14.46
C ARG A 120 11.33 -21.18 15.37
N ARG A 121 10.36 -21.18 16.30
CA ARG A 121 10.17 -20.07 17.25
C ARG A 121 11.36 -19.92 18.21
N ARG A 122 11.87 -21.03 18.75
CA ARG A 122 13.06 -21.04 19.62
C ARG A 122 14.33 -20.58 18.90
N GLU A 123 14.48 -20.93 17.63
CA GLU A 123 15.62 -20.50 16.82
C GLU A 123 15.63 -18.98 16.61
N ILE A 124 14.48 -18.39 16.29
CA ILE A 124 14.36 -16.93 16.12
C ILE A 124 14.53 -16.21 17.47
N ALA A 125 13.97 -16.74 18.56
CA ALA A 125 14.15 -16.19 19.90
C ALA A 125 15.63 -16.12 20.32
N LEU A 126 16.42 -17.15 19.97
CA LEU A 126 17.87 -17.16 20.20
C LEU A 126 18.59 -16.13 19.33
N LYS A 127 18.18 -15.91 18.07
CA LYS A 127 18.71 -14.86 17.20
C LYS A 127 18.41 -13.46 17.74
N ILE A 128 17.18 -13.19 18.18
CA ILE A 128 16.78 -11.91 18.81
C ILE A 128 17.62 -11.66 20.07
N LYS A 129 17.81 -12.68 20.90
CA LYS A 129 18.64 -12.57 22.09
C LYS A 129 20.09 -12.23 21.75
N ALA A 130 20.69 -12.90 20.76
CA ALA A 130 22.05 -12.63 20.33
C ALA A 130 22.22 -11.20 19.79
N ILE A 131 21.24 -10.71 19.01
CA ILE A 131 21.25 -9.34 18.46
C ILE A 131 21.10 -8.30 19.58
N SER A 132 20.21 -8.55 20.55
CA SER A 132 20.05 -7.70 21.74
C SER A 132 21.34 -7.55 22.54
N GLU A 133 22.09 -8.65 22.71
CA GLU A 133 23.39 -8.64 23.41
C GLU A 133 24.44 -7.84 22.61
N LYS A 134 24.55 -8.04 21.30
CA LYS A 134 25.46 -7.24 20.43
C LYS A 134 25.13 -5.74 20.48
N LEU A 135 23.85 -5.38 20.40
CA LEU A 135 23.44 -3.98 20.43
C LEU A 135 23.70 -3.33 21.79
N ASP A 136 23.56 -4.08 22.88
CA ASP A 136 23.87 -3.63 24.24
C ASP A 136 25.36 -3.31 24.43
N GLU A 137 26.25 -4.07 23.80
CA GLU A 137 27.68 -3.77 23.78
C GLU A 137 27.97 -2.47 23.01
N ILE A 138 27.38 -2.30 21.83
CA ILE A 138 27.52 -1.09 21.02
C ILE A 138 26.97 0.14 21.76
N ALA A 139 25.83 0.00 22.44
CA ALA A 139 25.23 1.05 23.25
C ALA A 139 26.13 1.46 24.44
N LYS A 140 26.89 0.53 25.03
CA LYS A 140 27.87 0.83 26.09
C LYS A 140 29.13 1.50 25.53
N GLU A 141 29.65 1.01 24.39
CA GLU A 141 30.82 1.60 23.71
C GLU A 141 30.57 3.09 23.36
N LYS A 142 29.33 3.45 23.05
CA LYS A 142 28.88 4.84 22.79
C LYS A 142 29.40 5.84 23.82
N ALA A 143 29.43 5.46 25.11
CA ALA A 143 29.82 6.35 26.21
C ALA A 143 31.29 6.79 26.12
N MET A 144 32.15 6.05 25.43
CA MET A 144 33.58 6.32 25.31
C MET A 144 33.91 7.45 24.32
N TYR A 145 32.98 7.82 23.43
CA TYR A 145 33.22 8.75 22.32
C TYR A 145 32.69 10.17 22.56
N GLY A 146 32.10 10.42 23.73
CA GLY A 146 31.64 11.76 24.13
C GLY A 146 30.73 12.42 23.10
N PHE A 147 29.77 11.67 22.53
CA PHE A 147 28.84 12.22 21.56
C PHE A 147 27.98 13.31 22.19
N LYS A 148 27.79 14.41 21.44
CA LYS A 148 26.87 15.46 21.85
C LYS A 148 25.45 14.99 21.57
N LEU A 149 24.61 15.03 22.60
CA LEU A 149 23.16 14.88 22.43
C LEU A 149 22.69 15.99 21.49
N ASP A 150 21.86 15.63 20.52
CA ASP A 150 21.15 16.62 19.71
C ASP A 150 20.16 17.37 20.62
N LYS A 151 20.66 18.44 21.25
CA LYS A 151 19.81 19.50 21.77
C LYS A 151 19.64 20.47 20.63
N GLY A 152 18.48 20.41 19.98
CA GLY A 152 18.08 21.35 18.93
C GLY A 152 18.45 22.78 19.33
N ALA A 153 19.54 23.27 18.75
CA ALA A 153 20.05 24.60 18.97
C ALA A 153 19.74 25.42 17.72
N ASP A 154 18.96 26.48 17.93
CA ASP A 154 18.52 27.46 16.96
C ASP A 154 19.65 27.95 16.04
N HIS A 155 19.65 27.41 14.83
CA HIS A 155 20.00 28.17 13.64
C HIS A 155 18.77 28.15 12.73
N GLU A 156 17.92 29.18 12.84
CA GLU A 156 16.81 29.44 11.92
C GLU A 156 17.36 29.74 10.50
N LEU A 157 17.68 28.68 9.76
CA LEU A 157 17.37 28.67 8.33
C LEU A 157 15.85 28.48 8.21
N PRO A 158 15.16 29.13 7.25
CA PRO A 158 13.71 29.00 7.12
C PRO A 158 13.38 27.54 6.80
N ARG A 159 13.02 26.75 7.81
CA ARG A 159 12.67 25.34 7.65
C ARG A 159 11.37 25.28 6.84
N LEU A 160 11.47 24.66 5.67
CA LEU A 160 10.32 24.18 4.92
C LEU A 160 9.60 23.19 5.84
N THR A 161 8.32 23.41 6.10
CA THR A 161 7.58 22.54 7.03
C THR A 161 6.66 21.60 6.26
N THR A 162 6.64 20.34 6.66
CA THR A 162 5.96 19.24 5.96
C THR A 162 4.84 18.71 6.84
N THR A 163 3.62 18.69 6.30
CA THR A 163 2.46 18.06 6.94
C THR A 163 2.04 16.85 6.12
N SER A 164 1.82 15.71 6.75
CA SER A 164 1.40 14.48 6.06
C SER A 164 0.01 14.02 6.49
N LEU A 165 -0.85 13.79 5.50
CA LEU A 165 -2.14 13.15 5.63
C LEU A 165 -1.98 11.64 5.40
N VAL A 166 -2.06 10.86 6.47
CA VAL A 166 -1.81 9.42 6.44
C VAL A 166 -3.11 8.65 6.66
N ASP A 167 -3.31 7.62 5.87
CA ASP A 167 -4.41 6.66 5.99
C ASP A 167 -3.84 5.25 5.95
N GLU A 168 -3.69 4.68 7.14
CA GLU A 168 -3.20 3.33 7.35
C GLU A 168 -4.24 2.26 7.02
N SER A 169 -5.47 2.66 6.66
CA SER A 169 -6.50 1.69 6.38
C SER A 169 -6.20 0.94 5.07
N ARG A 170 -6.45 -0.38 5.08
CA ARG A 170 -6.41 -1.22 3.86
C ARG A 170 -7.40 -0.75 2.78
N SER A 171 -8.31 0.17 3.10
CA SER A 171 -9.42 0.59 2.24
C SER A 171 -9.11 1.89 1.50
N SER A 172 -9.09 1.84 0.17
CA SER A 172 -8.94 3.04 -0.67
C SER A 172 -10.18 3.95 -0.57
N GLY A 173 -9.96 5.28 -0.63
CA GLY A 173 -11.06 6.24 -0.80
C GLY A 173 -11.57 6.91 0.48
N ILE A 174 -10.75 7.00 1.53
CA ILE A 174 -11.11 7.76 2.74
C ILE A 174 -11.20 9.28 2.52
N GLY A 175 -10.67 9.78 1.40
CA GLY A 175 -10.78 11.19 1.02
C GLY A 175 -9.54 12.05 1.32
N LYS A 176 -8.34 11.47 1.48
CA LYS A 176 -7.08 12.24 1.68
C LYS A 176 -6.88 13.35 0.65
N THR A 177 -6.95 13.00 -0.63
CA THR A 177 -6.88 13.93 -1.77
C THR A 177 -7.96 15.01 -1.65
N THR A 178 -9.19 14.63 -1.32
CA THR A 178 -10.30 15.58 -1.13
C THR A 178 -10.05 16.52 0.04
N LEU A 179 -9.52 16.01 1.16
CA LEU A 179 -9.18 16.80 2.34
C LEU A 179 -8.03 17.77 2.05
N ALA A 180 -7.03 17.36 1.28
CA ALA A 180 -5.93 18.21 0.83
C ALA A 180 -6.40 19.29 -0.18
N GLN A 181 -7.41 19.00 -1.00
CA GLN A 181 -7.99 19.97 -1.94
C GLN A 181 -8.73 21.13 -1.25
N LEU A 182 -9.29 20.92 -0.06
CA LEU A 182 -9.99 21.97 0.69
C LEU A 182 -9.07 23.16 1.06
N PRO A 183 -7.97 22.99 1.82
CA PRO A 183 -7.05 24.07 2.11
C PRO A 183 -6.34 24.55 0.85
N PHE A 184 -5.99 23.67 -0.10
CA PHE A 184 -5.33 24.09 -1.34
C PHE A 184 -6.17 25.12 -2.11
N ASN A 185 -7.50 24.99 -2.10
CA ASN A 185 -8.42 25.88 -2.81
C ASN A 185 -8.98 27.03 -1.97
N ASP A 186 -8.66 27.07 -0.68
CA ASP A 186 -9.12 28.12 0.23
C ASP A 186 -8.62 29.51 -0.19
N ALA A 187 -9.47 30.53 0.00
CA ALA A 187 -9.15 31.89 -0.42
C ALA A 187 -7.97 32.48 0.36
N LYS A 188 -7.85 32.20 1.67
CA LYS A 188 -6.75 32.69 2.50
C LYS A 188 -5.45 32.02 2.10
N VAL A 189 -5.47 30.71 1.84
CA VAL A 189 -4.31 29.97 1.34
C VAL A 189 -3.86 30.51 -0.03
N LYS A 190 -4.80 30.74 -0.95
CA LYS A 190 -4.52 31.37 -2.26
C LYS A 190 -3.86 32.74 -2.15
N THR A 191 -4.24 33.55 -1.16
CA THR A 191 -3.61 34.86 -0.91
C THR A 191 -2.28 34.77 -0.16
N HIS A 192 -2.05 33.71 0.61
CA HIS A 192 -0.87 33.55 1.44
C HIS A 192 0.34 33.02 0.66
N PHE A 193 0.11 32.08 -0.27
CA PHE A 193 1.17 31.46 -1.07
C PHE A 193 1.21 32.06 -2.47
N GLU A 194 2.38 32.53 -2.88
CA GLU A 194 2.60 33.08 -4.22
C GLU A 194 2.46 32.02 -5.31
N LYS A 195 2.91 30.80 -5.02
CA LYS A 195 2.78 29.64 -5.90
C LYS A 195 2.18 28.47 -5.13
N ARG A 196 1.20 27.82 -5.77
CA ARG A 196 0.56 26.60 -5.27
C ARG A 196 0.71 25.54 -6.35
N ILE A 197 1.31 24.42 -6.00
CA ILE A 197 1.70 23.37 -6.93
C ILE A 197 1.09 22.07 -6.44
N TRP A 198 0.46 21.32 -7.34
CA TRP A 198 -0.14 20.02 -7.03
C TRP A 198 0.45 18.95 -7.94
N VAL A 199 1.21 18.02 -7.37
CA VAL A 199 1.83 16.92 -8.13
C VAL A 199 1.24 15.60 -7.65
N CYS A 200 0.84 14.76 -8.59
CA CYS A 200 0.47 13.39 -8.30
C CYS A 200 1.72 12.51 -8.45
N VAL A 201 2.10 11.82 -7.39
CA VAL A 201 3.29 10.96 -7.40
C VAL A 201 2.90 9.58 -7.93
N SER A 202 3.41 9.23 -9.10
CA SER A 202 3.11 7.95 -9.75
C SER A 202 3.91 6.79 -9.12
N GLU A 203 3.41 5.57 -9.33
CA GLU A 203 4.14 4.32 -9.09
C GLU A 203 4.40 3.61 -10.44
N PRO A 204 5.66 3.33 -10.82
CA PRO A 204 6.90 3.58 -10.07
C PRO A 204 7.23 5.07 -9.94
N PHE A 205 8.04 5.42 -8.94
CA PHE A 205 8.45 6.80 -8.68
C PHE A 205 9.24 7.37 -9.85
N ASP A 206 8.80 8.53 -10.35
CA ASP A 206 9.37 9.20 -11.50
C ASP A 206 9.81 10.61 -11.10
N GLU A 207 11.04 10.74 -10.63
CA GLU A 207 11.66 12.02 -10.25
C GLU A 207 11.62 13.05 -11.40
N VAL A 208 11.81 12.57 -12.64
CA VAL A 208 11.80 13.41 -13.83
C VAL A 208 10.39 13.92 -14.13
N GLY A 209 9.39 13.04 -14.03
CA GLY A 209 7.98 13.39 -14.15
C GLY A 209 7.56 14.42 -13.11
N ILE A 210 7.91 14.19 -11.83
CA ILE A 210 7.61 15.12 -10.73
C ILE A 210 8.24 16.50 -10.98
N ALA A 211 9.52 16.55 -11.34
CA ALA A 211 10.19 17.83 -11.59
C ALA A 211 9.57 18.59 -12.79
N LYS A 212 9.15 17.87 -13.85
CA LYS A 212 8.43 18.47 -14.99
C LYS A 212 7.07 19.02 -14.60
N ASP A 213 6.29 18.27 -13.81
CA ASP A 213 4.96 18.69 -13.34
C ASP A 213 5.04 19.96 -12.46
N ILE A 214 6.09 20.06 -11.64
CA ILE A 214 6.38 21.26 -10.84
C ILE A 214 6.66 22.45 -11.76
N LEU A 215 7.57 22.30 -12.74
CA LEU A 215 7.97 23.38 -13.65
C LEU A 215 6.81 23.86 -14.54
N GLU A 216 5.98 22.95 -15.02
CA GLU A 216 4.79 23.29 -15.82
C GLU A 216 3.83 24.20 -15.03
N GLN A 217 3.63 23.91 -13.74
CA GLN A 217 2.76 24.72 -12.88
C GLN A 217 3.39 26.04 -12.43
N LEU A 218 4.72 26.11 -12.40
CA LEU A 218 5.43 27.37 -12.16
C LEU A 218 5.35 28.34 -13.35
N LYS A 219 4.79 27.89 -14.50
CA LYS A 219 4.64 28.60 -15.77
C LYS A 219 5.95 28.90 -16.48
N GLU A 220 6.94 28.05 -16.31
CA GLU A 220 8.16 28.12 -17.13
C GLU A 220 7.91 27.47 -18.49
N SER A 221 8.37 28.11 -19.57
CA SER A 221 8.32 27.54 -20.93
C SER A 221 8.85 26.10 -20.91
N LYS A 222 8.12 25.16 -21.53
CA LYS A 222 8.46 23.71 -21.55
C LYS A 222 9.98 23.51 -21.59
N PRO A 223 10.59 23.05 -20.49
CA PRO A 223 12.02 22.87 -20.46
C PRO A 223 12.37 21.75 -21.45
N ASN A 224 13.08 22.07 -22.52
CA ASN A 224 13.75 21.10 -23.40
C ASN A 224 14.99 20.50 -22.68
N LEU A 225 14.83 20.14 -21.41
CA LEU A 225 15.87 19.63 -20.54
C LEU A 225 15.66 18.12 -20.36
N ALA A 226 16.65 17.33 -20.78
CA ALA A 226 16.57 15.87 -20.75
C ALA A 226 17.04 15.27 -19.41
N GLY A 227 17.78 16.02 -18.59
CA GLY A 227 18.41 15.50 -17.37
C GLY A 227 17.72 15.94 -16.08
N LEU A 228 17.55 15.00 -15.14
CA LEU A 228 16.98 15.25 -13.81
C LEU A 228 17.68 16.43 -13.09
N GLN A 229 19.01 16.47 -13.06
CA GLN A 229 19.74 17.56 -12.40
C GLN A 229 19.41 18.94 -12.97
N SER A 230 19.31 19.05 -14.31
CA SER A 230 18.95 20.32 -14.93
C SER A 230 17.53 20.75 -14.58
N LEU A 231 16.59 19.80 -14.49
CA LEU A 231 15.21 20.08 -14.07
C LEU A 231 15.16 20.53 -12.60
N LEU A 232 15.85 19.84 -11.70
CA LEU A 232 15.92 20.21 -10.27
C LEU A 232 16.58 21.57 -10.07
N GLN A 233 17.61 21.89 -10.86
CA GLN A 233 18.24 23.21 -10.81
C GLN A 233 17.29 24.31 -11.27
N SER A 234 16.52 24.07 -12.34
CA SER A 234 15.46 24.99 -12.76
C SER A 234 14.43 25.17 -11.67
N VAL A 235 13.90 24.07 -11.09
CA VAL A 235 12.94 24.13 -9.96
C VAL A 235 13.49 25.02 -8.84
N SER A 236 14.74 24.80 -8.43
CA SER A 236 15.39 25.56 -7.37
C SER A 236 15.49 27.06 -7.69
N GLN A 237 15.78 27.41 -8.94
CA GLN A 237 15.82 28.81 -9.39
C GLN A 237 14.42 29.46 -9.39
N SER A 238 13.41 28.74 -9.87
CA SER A 238 12.03 29.24 -10.01
C SER A 238 11.34 29.52 -8.66
N ILE A 239 11.71 28.77 -7.62
CA ILE A 239 11.09 28.86 -6.29
C ILE A 239 11.95 29.65 -5.29
N LYS A 240 13.15 30.09 -5.69
CA LYS A 240 14.09 30.79 -4.81
C LYS A 240 13.45 32.06 -4.25
N GLY A 241 13.30 32.13 -2.93
CA GLY A 241 12.70 33.27 -2.25
C GLY A 241 11.20 33.45 -2.49
N VAL A 242 10.52 32.46 -3.07
CA VAL A 242 9.07 32.47 -3.31
C VAL A 242 8.37 31.67 -2.21
N ARG A 243 7.21 32.14 -1.72
CA ARG A 243 6.40 31.34 -0.78
C ARG A 243 5.56 30.30 -1.51
N VAL A 244 5.92 29.03 -1.36
CA VAL A 244 5.33 27.90 -2.09
C VAL A 244 4.51 27.00 -1.17
N LEU A 245 3.33 26.60 -1.65
CA LEU A 245 2.62 25.43 -1.15
C LEU A 245 2.75 24.31 -2.18
N LEU A 246 3.46 23.24 -1.83
CA LEU A 246 3.62 22.06 -2.67
C LEU A 246 2.78 20.92 -2.11
N VAL A 247 1.85 20.39 -2.91
CA VAL A 247 1.10 19.19 -2.57
C VAL A 247 1.67 18.01 -3.35
N LEU A 248 2.06 16.97 -2.64
CA LEU A 248 2.48 15.68 -3.19
C LEU A 248 1.43 14.64 -2.87
N ASP A 249 0.59 14.33 -3.86
CA ASP A 249 -0.57 13.48 -3.71
C ASP A 249 -0.25 12.02 -4.06
N ASP A 250 -0.63 11.11 -3.16
CA ASP A 250 -0.52 9.66 -3.26
C ASP A 250 0.93 9.16 -3.37
N VAL A 251 1.78 9.52 -2.39
CA VAL A 251 3.20 9.10 -2.35
C VAL A 251 3.34 7.67 -1.81
N TRP A 252 4.05 6.80 -2.54
CA TRP A 252 4.18 5.36 -2.23
C TRP A 252 5.61 4.87 -1.93
N THR A 253 6.62 5.58 -2.42
CA THR A 253 8.02 5.14 -2.40
C THR A 253 8.64 5.32 -1.03
N GLU A 254 9.40 4.32 -0.59
CA GLU A 254 10.12 4.27 0.70
C GLU A 254 11.63 4.49 0.53
N ASP A 255 12.10 4.75 -0.70
CA ASP A 255 13.50 5.06 -0.98
C ASP A 255 13.83 6.54 -0.70
N HIS A 256 14.48 6.79 0.43
CA HIS A 256 14.96 8.11 0.83
C HIS A 256 15.85 8.79 -0.23
N ARG A 257 16.64 8.02 -1.00
CA ARG A 257 17.64 8.58 -1.93
C ARG A 257 16.98 9.35 -3.07
N GLN A 258 15.80 8.90 -3.48
CA GLN A 258 15.01 9.50 -4.56
C GLN A 258 14.35 10.81 -4.11
N TRP A 259 14.15 10.99 -2.79
CA TRP A 259 13.54 12.19 -2.23
C TRP A 259 14.57 13.26 -1.84
N GLU A 260 15.80 12.87 -1.46
CA GLU A 260 16.84 13.81 -1.04
C GLU A 260 17.20 14.85 -2.11
N GLN A 261 17.30 14.45 -3.38
CA GLN A 261 17.63 15.37 -4.47
C GLN A 261 16.51 16.41 -4.67
N LEU A 262 15.25 15.98 -4.56
CA LEU A 262 14.09 16.85 -4.68
C LEU A 262 13.97 17.79 -3.47
N LYS A 263 14.16 17.29 -2.24
CA LYS A 263 14.25 18.11 -1.01
C LYS A 263 15.29 19.22 -1.13
N GLN A 264 16.50 18.88 -1.59
CA GLN A 264 17.58 19.85 -1.78
C GLN A 264 17.20 20.95 -2.78
N SER A 265 16.50 20.59 -3.87
CA SER A 265 16.03 21.59 -4.83
C SER A 265 15.03 22.59 -4.23
N LEU A 266 14.23 22.15 -3.25
CA LEU A 266 13.21 22.95 -2.56
C LEU A 266 13.77 23.82 -1.41
N ALA A 267 15.03 23.66 -1.02
CA ALA A 267 15.63 24.38 0.11
C ALA A 267 15.69 25.91 -0.07
N GLY A 268 15.59 26.40 -1.31
CA GLY A 268 15.61 27.84 -1.63
C GLY A 268 14.30 28.60 -1.38
N CYS A 269 13.22 27.92 -0.98
CA CYS A 269 11.90 28.55 -0.78
C CYS A 269 11.90 29.61 0.33
N ALA A 270 10.97 30.58 0.26
CA ALA A 270 10.80 31.58 1.31
C ALA A 270 10.28 30.98 2.63
N ARG A 271 10.54 31.66 3.75
CA ARG A 271 9.97 31.33 5.07
C ARG A 271 8.43 31.29 4.98
N GLY A 272 7.86 30.26 5.60
CA GLY A 272 6.42 29.99 5.57
C GLY A 272 5.96 29.11 4.40
N SER A 273 6.88 28.65 3.54
CA SER A 273 6.57 27.62 2.54
C SER A 273 6.26 26.28 3.21
N LYS A 274 5.35 25.53 2.60
CA LYS A 274 4.76 24.31 3.16
C LYS A 274 4.73 23.18 2.13
N ILE A 275 5.04 21.96 2.57
CA ILE A 275 4.75 20.74 1.82
C ILE A 275 3.56 20.04 2.47
N LEU A 276 2.58 19.63 1.67
CA LEU A 276 1.49 18.75 2.08
C LEU A 276 1.63 17.42 1.35
N VAL A 277 1.78 16.34 2.10
CA VAL A 277 1.89 14.99 1.53
C VAL A 277 0.62 14.21 1.81
N THR A 278 0.12 13.46 0.84
CA THR A 278 -0.90 12.42 1.09
C THR A 278 -0.28 11.05 0.82
N THR A 279 -0.44 10.12 1.77
CA THR A 279 0.10 8.76 1.64
C THR A 279 -0.76 7.76 2.40
N ARG A 280 -0.54 6.47 2.12
CA ARG A 280 -1.13 5.35 2.88
C ARG A 280 -0.14 4.69 3.84
N LYS A 281 1.10 5.16 3.83
CA LYS A 281 2.21 4.51 4.54
C LYS A 281 2.81 5.50 5.52
N VAL A 282 2.80 5.15 6.80
CA VAL A 282 3.44 5.95 7.86
C VAL A 282 4.92 6.13 7.57
N VAL A 283 5.60 5.07 7.12
CA VAL A 283 7.02 5.08 6.74
C VAL A 283 7.32 6.15 5.69
N VAL A 284 6.43 6.35 4.72
CA VAL A 284 6.58 7.41 3.71
C VAL A 284 6.45 8.79 4.36
N ALA A 285 5.48 9.00 5.25
CA ALA A 285 5.36 10.28 5.97
C ALA A 285 6.61 10.58 6.83
N ALA A 286 7.14 9.58 7.55
CA ALA A 286 8.37 9.71 8.32
C ALA A 286 9.56 10.07 7.39
N MET A 287 9.71 9.35 6.27
CA MET A 287 10.74 9.61 5.26
C MET A 287 10.68 11.03 4.67
N MET A 288 9.48 11.57 4.51
CA MET A 288 9.30 12.93 4.00
C MET A 288 9.79 14.00 4.97
N GLY A 289 10.13 13.63 6.23
CA GLY A 289 10.52 14.57 7.28
C GLY A 289 9.32 15.39 7.75
N THR A 290 8.19 14.71 7.98
CA THR A 290 6.94 15.33 8.41
C THR A 290 7.08 15.95 9.79
N ASP A 291 6.78 17.24 9.92
CA ASP A 291 6.68 17.93 11.20
C ASP A 291 5.33 17.63 11.88
N ASP A 292 4.25 17.58 11.09
CA ASP A 292 2.88 17.36 11.57
C ASP A 292 2.21 16.20 10.82
N GLN A 293 1.95 15.09 11.52
CA GLN A 293 1.24 13.94 10.96
C GLN A 293 -0.24 13.96 11.37
N ILE A 294 -1.13 13.83 10.39
CA ILE A 294 -2.58 13.75 10.61
C ILE A 294 -3.08 12.41 10.10
N ASN A 295 -3.48 11.55 11.03
CA ASN A 295 -4.06 10.25 10.72
C ASN A 295 -5.55 10.39 10.40
N ILE A 296 -5.93 10.08 9.16
CA ILE A 296 -7.29 10.18 8.69
C ILE A 296 -8.00 8.85 8.98
N GLY A 297 -8.86 8.88 10.00
CA GLY A 297 -9.72 7.76 10.35
C GLY A 297 -10.94 7.62 9.45
N ARG A 298 -11.70 6.54 9.68
CA ARG A 298 -13.02 6.35 9.07
C ARG A 298 -14.02 7.39 9.56
N LEU A 299 -14.97 7.75 8.70
CA LEU A 299 -16.11 8.56 9.13
C LEU A 299 -16.97 7.75 10.10
N SER A 300 -17.64 8.46 11.02
CA SER A 300 -18.68 7.82 11.81
C SER A 300 -19.82 7.35 10.91
N ASP A 301 -20.53 6.31 11.35
CA ASP A 301 -21.64 5.75 10.58
C ASP A 301 -22.72 6.80 10.30
N ASP A 302 -22.99 7.71 11.24
CA ASP A 302 -23.96 8.79 11.06
C ASP A 302 -23.55 9.80 9.97
N VAL A 303 -22.27 10.17 9.92
CA VAL A 303 -21.75 11.04 8.86
C VAL A 303 -21.76 10.29 7.52
N CYS A 304 -21.43 9.00 7.52
CA CYS A 304 -21.46 8.15 6.32
C CYS A 304 -22.89 8.02 5.76
N ARG A 305 -23.89 7.80 6.64
CA ARG A 305 -25.33 7.82 6.32
C ARG A 305 -25.76 9.16 5.76
N SER A 306 -25.33 10.26 6.38
CA SER A 306 -25.63 11.61 5.90
C SER A 306 -25.12 11.84 4.48
N ILE A 307 -23.88 11.45 4.19
CA ILE A 307 -23.30 11.52 2.85
C ILE A 307 -24.10 10.67 1.87
N PHE A 308 -24.38 9.41 2.22
CA PHE A 308 -25.15 8.51 1.37
C PHE A 308 -26.54 9.09 1.06
N ASN A 309 -27.31 9.44 2.09
CA ASN A 309 -28.68 9.94 1.93
C ASN A 309 -28.72 11.26 1.16
N HIS A 310 -27.72 12.13 1.39
CA HIS A 310 -27.59 13.36 0.62
C HIS A 310 -27.37 13.04 -0.87
N VAL A 311 -26.49 12.09 -1.21
CA VAL A 311 -26.22 11.73 -2.61
C VAL A 311 -27.43 10.99 -3.24
N ALA A 312 -27.99 10.00 -2.55
CA ALA A 312 -29.08 9.16 -3.02
C ALA A 312 -30.39 9.91 -3.23
N PHE A 313 -30.68 10.89 -2.37
CA PHE A 313 -31.98 11.52 -2.34
C PHE A 313 -31.98 13.00 -2.68
N TYR A 314 -30.84 13.56 -3.12
CA TYR A 314 -30.66 14.99 -3.42
C TYR A 314 -31.82 15.61 -4.24
N LYS A 315 -32.36 14.87 -5.22
CA LYS A 315 -33.46 15.34 -6.10
C LYS A 315 -34.83 14.69 -5.85
N ARG A 316 -34.96 13.81 -4.85
CA ARG A 316 -36.22 13.11 -4.57
C ARG A 316 -37.15 13.95 -3.70
N SER A 317 -38.46 13.67 -3.78
CA SER A 317 -39.45 14.38 -2.97
C SER A 317 -39.26 14.08 -1.48
N LYS A 318 -39.85 14.90 -0.62
CA LYS A 318 -39.76 14.73 0.84
C LYS A 318 -40.40 13.40 1.28
N GLU A 319 -41.50 13.03 0.65
CA GLU A 319 -42.25 11.80 0.94
C GLU A 319 -41.47 10.54 0.52
N GLU A 320 -40.77 10.60 -0.61
CA GLU A 320 -39.90 9.51 -1.07
C GLU A 320 -38.66 9.36 -0.18
N ARG A 321 -38.07 10.48 0.26
CA ARG A 321 -36.97 10.49 1.23
C ARG A 321 -37.37 9.79 2.51
N GLU A 322 -38.49 10.16 3.10
CA GLU A 322 -38.98 9.57 4.36
C GLU A 322 -39.21 8.05 4.21
N ARG A 323 -39.81 7.59 3.09
CA ARG A 323 -40.02 6.16 2.82
C ARG A 323 -38.73 5.37 2.63
N LEU A 324 -37.72 5.95 1.99
CA LEU A 324 -36.48 5.26 1.62
C LEU A 324 -35.35 5.45 2.63
N THR A 325 -35.51 6.32 3.65
CA THR A 325 -34.47 6.63 4.63
C THR A 325 -33.99 5.39 5.37
N ASP A 326 -34.90 4.53 5.83
CA ASP A 326 -34.53 3.31 6.56
C ASP A 326 -33.75 2.32 5.68
N ILE A 327 -34.11 2.23 4.41
CA ILE A 327 -33.40 1.39 3.42
C ILE A 327 -32.04 2.01 3.11
N GLY A 328 -31.97 3.32 2.89
CA GLY A 328 -30.75 4.07 2.64
C GLY A 328 -29.75 3.95 3.79
N ASN A 329 -30.22 4.05 5.04
CA ASN A 329 -29.38 3.86 6.23
C ASN A 329 -28.80 2.43 6.29
N LYS A 330 -29.61 1.39 6.03
CA LYS A 330 -29.13 -0.01 5.98
C LYS A 330 -28.08 -0.23 4.89
N ILE A 331 -28.16 0.49 3.77
CA ILE A 331 -27.15 0.43 2.70
C ILE A 331 -25.89 1.19 3.12
N ALA A 332 -26.05 2.39 3.68
CA ALA A 332 -24.94 3.21 4.17
C ALA A 332 -24.14 2.51 5.28
N ASP A 333 -24.78 1.73 6.15
CA ASP A 333 -24.11 0.92 7.18
C ASP A 333 -23.12 -0.08 6.58
N LYS A 334 -23.35 -0.55 5.35
CA LYS A 334 -22.41 -1.43 4.63
C LYS A 334 -21.16 -0.70 4.13
N CYS A 335 -21.17 0.64 4.10
CA CYS A 335 -20.02 1.46 3.70
C CYS A 335 -18.93 1.50 4.76
N LYS A 336 -19.23 1.10 6.02
CA LYS A 336 -18.27 1.02 7.14
C LYS A 336 -17.42 2.30 7.30
N GLY A 337 -18.05 3.47 7.18
CA GLY A 337 -17.37 4.77 7.33
C GLY A 337 -16.50 5.22 6.14
N LEU A 338 -16.58 4.56 4.98
CA LEU A 338 -15.85 4.97 3.77
C LEU A 338 -16.65 5.98 2.92
N PRO A 339 -16.23 7.26 2.85
CA PRO A 339 -16.97 8.27 2.08
C PRO A 339 -17.09 7.96 0.59
N LEU A 340 -16.07 7.36 -0.03
CA LEU A 340 -16.14 6.96 -1.43
C LEU A 340 -17.21 5.87 -1.65
N ALA A 341 -17.33 4.89 -0.75
CA ALA A 341 -18.35 3.85 -0.85
C ALA A 341 -19.76 4.44 -0.70
N ALA A 342 -19.96 5.33 0.28
CA ALA A 342 -21.23 6.03 0.46
C ALA A 342 -21.61 6.87 -0.77
N LYS A 343 -20.64 7.57 -1.37
CA LYS A 343 -20.86 8.33 -2.60
C LYS A 343 -21.21 7.42 -3.78
N VAL A 344 -20.47 6.33 -4.00
CA VAL A 344 -20.70 5.42 -5.13
C VAL A 344 -22.03 4.70 -5.01
N LEU A 345 -22.35 4.18 -3.83
CA LEU A 345 -23.61 3.45 -3.60
C LEU A 345 -24.82 4.39 -3.56
N GLY A 346 -24.62 5.65 -3.17
CA GLY A 346 -25.68 6.66 -3.18
C GLY A 346 -26.00 7.17 -4.59
N VAL A 347 -25.19 6.89 -5.60
CA VAL A 347 -25.47 7.37 -6.96
C VAL A 347 -26.54 6.47 -7.60
N ASP A 348 -27.71 7.06 -7.86
CA ASP A 348 -28.79 6.46 -8.65
C ASP A 348 -28.41 6.50 -10.14
N GLU A 349 -28.48 5.35 -10.83
CA GLU A 349 -28.18 5.22 -12.27
C GLU A 349 -29.00 6.18 -13.13
N ASN A 350 -30.17 6.63 -12.65
CA ASN A 350 -31.03 7.58 -13.37
C ASN A 350 -30.64 9.06 -13.22
N ASN A 351 -29.62 9.38 -12.42
CA ASN A 351 -29.29 10.77 -12.05
C ASN A 351 -27.89 11.23 -12.48
N LEU A 352 -27.22 10.44 -13.31
CA LEU A 352 -25.94 10.82 -13.91
C LEU A 352 -26.20 11.48 -15.26
N GLY A 353 -25.79 12.74 -15.41
CA GLY A 353 -25.45 13.23 -16.73
C GLY A 353 -24.41 12.28 -17.33
N GLU A 354 -24.72 11.72 -18.49
CA GLU A 354 -23.99 10.61 -19.14
C GLU A 354 -22.47 10.80 -19.16
N ALA A 355 -21.97 12.04 -19.14
CA ALA A 355 -20.54 12.39 -19.19
C ALA A 355 -19.68 11.99 -17.95
N SER A 356 -20.25 11.83 -16.75
CA SER A 356 -19.46 11.65 -15.49
C SER A 356 -19.13 10.17 -15.18
N VAL A 357 -20.02 9.25 -15.53
CA VAL A 357 -19.80 7.80 -15.37
C VAL A 357 -18.81 7.29 -16.42
N GLU A 358 -18.93 7.84 -17.63
CA GLU A 358 -18.07 7.52 -18.77
C GLU A 358 -16.59 7.76 -18.48
N THR A 359 -16.27 8.85 -17.77
CA THR A 359 -14.88 9.20 -17.43
C THR A 359 -14.30 8.38 -16.29
N SER A 360 -15.14 7.85 -15.39
CA SER A 360 -14.68 7.18 -14.16
C SER A 360 -14.35 5.70 -14.39
N ILE A 361 -15.18 4.96 -15.16
CA ILE A 361 -14.97 3.53 -15.39
C ILE A 361 -13.73 3.23 -16.26
N GLY A 362 -13.38 4.15 -17.16
CA GLY A 362 -12.18 4.06 -18.00
C GLY A 362 -10.87 4.14 -17.21
N ARG A 363 -10.89 4.72 -15.99
CA ARG A 363 -9.72 4.88 -15.12
C ARG A 363 -9.52 3.72 -14.14
N VAL A 364 -10.49 2.81 -14.01
CA VAL A 364 -10.41 1.69 -13.07
C VAL A 364 -9.32 0.71 -13.52
N ARG A 365 -8.36 0.44 -12.62
CA ARG A 365 -7.25 -0.51 -12.85
C ARG A 365 -7.45 -1.85 -12.15
N HIS A 366 -8.17 -1.87 -11.03
CA HIS A 366 -8.43 -3.06 -10.23
C HIS A 366 -9.91 -3.11 -9.88
N LEU A 367 -10.56 -4.22 -10.18
CA LEU A 367 -11.99 -4.40 -9.97
C LEU A 367 -12.24 -5.76 -9.33
N SER A 368 -12.99 -5.75 -8.23
CA SER A 368 -13.49 -6.95 -7.59
C SER A 368 -15.01 -6.88 -7.58
N MET A 369 -15.67 -7.94 -8.03
CA MET A 369 -17.12 -8.02 -8.08
C MET A 369 -17.63 -9.37 -7.59
N MET A 370 -18.70 -9.32 -6.81
CA MET A 370 -19.56 -10.47 -6.51
C MET A 370 -20.84 -10.29 -7.33
N LEU A 371 -21.13 -11.23 -8.21
CA LEU A 371 -22.33 -11.19 -9.02
C LEU A 371 -23.48 -11.86 -8.24
N PRO A 372 -24.58 -11.15 -7.96
CA PRO A 372 -25.78 -11.76 -7.40
C PRO A 372 -26.37 -12.78 -8.38
N TRP A 373 -26.97 -13.84 -7.85
CA TRP A 373 -27.74 -14.79 -8.64
C TRP A 373 -28.76 -14.03 -9.48
N GLU A 374 -28.83 -14.37 -10.76
CA GLU A 374 -29.83 -13.88 -11.70
C GLU A 374 -29.60 -12.53 -12.38
N THR A 375 -28.49 -11.85 -12.10
CA THR A 375 -28.13 -10.62 -12.81
C THR A 375 -27.26 -10.90 -14.03
N SER A 376 -27.53 -10.23 -15.16
CA SER A 376 -26.65 -10.29 -16.32
C SER A 376 -25.31 -9.62 -16.00
N PHE A 377 -24.24 -10.13 -16.62
CA PHE A 377 -22.93 -9.51 -16.47
C PHE A 377 -23.00 -8.03 -16.93
N PRO A 378 -22.50 -7.06 -16.15
CA PRO A 378 -22.66 -5.65 -16.48
C PRO A 378 -21.92 -5.28 -17.76
N SER A 379 -22.66 -4.95 -18.83
CA SER A 379 -22.11 -4.52 -20.12
C SER A 379 -21.25 -3.24 -20.01
N SER A 380 -21.47 -2.44 -18.97
CA SER A 380 -20.64 -1.29 -18.63
C SER A 380 -19.15 -1.63 -18.44
N ILE A 381 -18.80 -2.88 -18.09
CA ILE A 381 -17.40 -3.29 -17.89
C ILE A 381 -16.59 -3.11 -19.18
N HIS A 382 -17.19 -3.24 -20.36
CA HIS A 382 -16.48 -3.24 -21.63
C HIS A 382 -15.76 -1.91 -21.90
N ARG A 383 -16.14 -0.86 -21.18
CA ARG A 383 -15.55 0.49 -21.21
C ARG A 383 -14.29 0.63 -20.34
N ALA A 384 -14.02 -0.31 -19.43
CA ALA A 384 -12.84 -0.29 -18.56
C ALA A 384 -11.55 -0.76 -19.28
N LYS A 385 -11.19 -0.14 -20.41
CA LYS A 385 -10.06 -0.55 -21.26
C LYS A 385 -8.70 -0.57 -20.55
N GLY A 386 -8.56 0.22 -19.49
CA GLY A 386 -7.35 0.30 -18.67
C GLY A 386 -7.23 -0.77 -17.57
N LEU A 387 -8.23 -1.65 -17.40
CA LEU A 387 -8.27 -2.61 -16.31
C LEU A 387 -7.09 -3.59 -16.34
N ARG A 388 -6.42 -3.76 -15.20
CA ARG A 388 -5.24 -4.62 -15.00
C ARG A 388 -5.55 -5.84 -14.13
N SER A 389 -6.48 -5.74 -13.19
CA SER A 389 -6.90 -6.86 -12.35
C SER A 389 -8.42 -6.97 -12.29
N LEU A 390 -8.93 -8.17 -12.51
CA LEU A 390 -10.35 -8.49 -12.40
C LEU A 390 -10.52 -9.71 -11.50
N LEU A 391 -11.21 -9.52 -10.37
CA LEU A 391 -11.54 -10.58 -9.42
C LEU A 391 -13.06 -10.81 -9.44
N ILE A 392 -13.46 -12.03 -9.80
CA ILE A 392 -14.86 -12.48 -9.82
C ILE A 392 -14.91 -13.70 -8.92
N GLY A 393 -15.22 -13.49 -7.64
CA GLY A 393 -15.17 -14.54 -6.64
C GLY A 393 -16.46 -15.33 -6.53
N ASN A 394 -16.34 -16.66 -6.48
CA ASN A 394 -17.34 -17.59 -5.95
C ASN A 394 -18.73 -17.47 -6.62
N ASN A 395 -18.72 -17.35 -7.96
CA ASN A 395 -19.94 -17.20 -8.73
C ASN A 395 -20.49 -18.56 -9.20
N LYS A 396 -21.53 -19.03 -8.51
CA LYS A 396 -22.25 -20.25 -8.92
C LYS A 396 -23.20 -20.04 -10.11
N ASP A 397 -23.32 -18.82 -10.64
CA ASP A 397 -24.18 -18.52 -11.78
C ASP A 397 -23.52 -19.01 -13.10
N PRO A 398 -24.19 -19.90 -13.85
CA PRO A 398 -23.68 -20.40 -15.14
C PRO A 398 -23.58 -19.31 -16.22
N ARG A 399 -24.26 -18.17 -16.07
CA ARG A 399 -24.22 -17.05 -17.04
C ARG A 399 -22.85 -16.39 -17.14
N LEU A 400 -22.00 -16.52 -16.12
CA LEU A 400 -20.63 -16.00 -16.18
C LEU A 400 -19.86 -16.61 -17.36
N GLY A 401 -20.03 -17.91 -17.61
CA GLY A 401 -19.41 -18.58 -18.75
C GLY A 401 -19.77 -17.94 -20.09
N ALA A 402 -21.02 -17.51 -20.26
CA ALA A 402 -21.49 -16.83 -21.48
C ALA A 402 -20.93 -15.41 -21.65
N ALA A 403 -20.58 -14.72 -20.55
CA ALA A 403 -20.06 -13.36 -20.59
C ALA A 403 -18.52 -13.29 -20.72
N LEU A 404 -17.81 -14.33 -20.28
CA LEU A 404 -16.34 -14.38 -20.33
C LEU A 404 -15.74 -14.10 -21.72
N PRO A 405 -16.27 -14.62 -22.85
CA PRO A 405 -15.71 -14.33 -24.18
C PRO A 405 -15.67 -12.83 -24.48
N ASP A 406 -16.77 -12.12 -24.19
CA ASP A 406 -16.86 -10.68 -24.43
C ASP A 406 -15.99 -9.88 -23.46
N VAL A 407 -15.88 -10.30 -22.20
CA VAL A 407 -14.98 -9.67 -21.23
C VAL A 407 -13.53 -9.79 -21.69
N MET A 408 -13.08 -10.98 -22.07
CA MET A 408 -11.70 -11.23 -22.52
C MET A 408 -11.41 -10.55 -23.86
N LYS A 409 -12.40 -10.45 -24.76
CA LYS A 409 -12.27 -9.69 -26.01
C LYS A 409 -12.12 -8.18 -25.78
N GLN A 410 -12.77 -7.64 -24.76
CA GLN A 410 -12.85 -6.20 -24.55
C GLN A 410 -11.76 -5.66 -23.60
N LEU A 411 -11.27 -6.46 -22.65
CA LEU A 411 -10.35 -6.04 -21.58
C LEU A 411 -8.93 -6.60 -21.78
N THR A 412 -8.29 -6.21 -22.88
CA THR A 412 -7.00 -6.77 -23.31
C THR A 412 -5.79 -6.38 -22.44
N CYS A 413 -5.93 -5.36 -21.59
CA CYS A 413 -4.86 -4.89 -20.70
C CYS A 413 -4.74 -5.67 -19.37
N ILE A 414 -5.57 -6.70 -19.17
CA ILE A 414 -5.60 -7.46 -17.92
C ILE A 414 -4.28 -8.21 -17.72
N ARG A 415 -3.77 -8.14 -16.49
CA ARG A 415 -2.57 -8.83 -15.99
C ARG A 415 -2.90 -9.90 -14.95
N SER A 416 -4.01 -9.75 -14.22
CA SER A 416 -4.48 -10.74 -13.26
C SER A 416 -5.97 -10.96 -13.44
N LEU A 417 -6.37 -12.21 -13.68
CA LEU A 417 -7.76 -12.63 -13.79
C LEU A 417 -8.03 -13.74 -12.78
N ASN A 418 -8.95 -13.49 -11.85
CA ASN A 418 -9.41 -14.49 -10.89
C ASN A 418 -10.90 -14.76 -11.12
N VAL A 419 -11.22 -16.01 -11.43
CA VAL A 419 -12.59 -16.52 -11.53
C VAL A 419 -12.78 -17.76 -10.64
N SER A 420 -11.98 -17.87 -9.58
CA SER A 420 -11.99 -19.02 -8.67
C SER A 420 -13.38 -19.28 -8.08
N GLY A 421 -13.69 -20.57 -7.93
CA GLY A 421 -14.98 -21.05 -7.45
C GLY A 421 -16.15 -20.78 -8.39
N SER A 422 -15.90 -20.41 -9.66
CA SER A 422 -16.97 -20.15 -10.62
C SER A 422 -17.50 -21.41 -11.29
N SER A 423 -18.79 -21.41 -11.62
CA SER A 423 -19.47 -22.51 -12.35
C SER A 423 -19.26 -22.43 -13.87
N ILE A 424 -18.00 -22.42 -14.32
CA ILE A 424 -17.63 -22.36 -15.74
C ILE A 424 -17.27 -23.75 -16.28
N LYS A 425 -17.69 -24.05 -17.51
CA LYS A 425 -17.42 -25.34 -18.18
C LYS A 425 -16.16 -25.33 -19.03
N GLU A 426 -15.85 -24.20 -19.64
CA GLU A 426 -14.68 -24.01 -20.49
C GLU A 426 -14.19 -22.56 -20.35
N ILE A 427 -12.89 -22.36 -20.54
CA ILE A 427 -12.31 -21.02 -20.72
C ILE A 427 -12.37 -20.69 -22.22
N PRO A 428 -12.90 -19.54 -22.63
CA PRO A 428 -13.06 -19.23 -24.04
C PRO A 428 -11.70 -18.92 -24.70
N LYS A 429 -11.57 -19.25 -25.99
CA LYS A 429 -10.33 -19.06 -26.78
C LYS A 429 -9.82 -17.61 -26.80
N GLU A 430 -10.70 -16.65 -26.57
CA GLU A 430 -10.40 -15.23 -26.42
C GLU A 430 -9.40 -14.93 -25.30
N VAL A 431 -9.17 -15.87 -24.36
CA VAL A 431 -8.13 -15.75 -23.34
C VAL A 431 -6.76 -15.48 -23.95
N GLY A 432 -6.45 -16.02 -25.13
CA GLY A 432 -5.19 -15.77 -25.86
C GLY A 432 -5.00 -14.30 -26.29
N LYS A 433 -6.06 -13.49 -26.29
CA LYS A 433 -5.97 -12.03 -26.55
C LYS A 433 -5.44 -11.24 -25.36
N LEU A 434 -5.41 -11.85 -24.18
CA LEU A 434 -4.90 -11.21 -22.96
C LEU A 434 -3.38 -11.34 -22.87
N ILE A 435 -2.66 -10.82 -23.87
CA ILE A 435 -1.20 -10.98 -24.00
C ILE A 435 -0.40 -10.46 -22.78
N HIS A 436 -1.00 -9.60 -21.96
CA HIS A 436 -0.39 -9.04 -20.75
C HIS A 436 -0.70 -9.86 -19.49
N LEU A 437 -1.48 -10.93 -19.59
CA LEU A 437 -1.89 -11.76 -18.47
C LEU A 437 -0.68 -12.45 -17.84
N ARG A 438 -0.51 -12.25 -16.52
CA ARG A 438 0.54 -12.86 -15.69
C ARG A 438 -0.03 -13.88 -14.72
N HIS A 439 -1.24 -13.65 -14.22
CA HIS A 439 -1.86 -14.51 -13.23
C HIS A 439 -3.28 -14.90 -13.67
N LEU A 440 -3.53 -16.20 -13.77
CA LEU A 440 -4.85 -16.75 -14.03
C LEU A 440 -5.23 -17.72 -12.90
N ASN A 441 -6.26 -17.37 -12.13
CA ASN A 441 -6.75 -18.20 -11.04
C ASN A 441 -8.12 -18.79 -11.38
N LEU A 442 -8.14 -20.11 -11.56
CA LEU A 442 -9.29 -20.97 -11.84
C LEU A 442 -9.57 -21.95 -10.69
N LYS A 443 -8.93 -21.76 -9.53
CA LYS A 443 -9.02 -22.67 -8.39
C LYS A 443 -10.48 -22.96 -8.04
N GLY A 444 -10.81 -24.23 -7.88
CA GLY A 444 -12.16 -24.66 -7.47
C GLY A 444 -13.24 -24.49 -8.53
N CYS A 445 -12.90 -24.28 -9.81
CA CYS A 445 -13.86 -24.39 -10.91
C CYS A 445 -14.19 -25.86 -11.18
N GLU A 446 -15.07 -26.44 -10.36
CA GLU A 446 -15.34 -27.89 -10.36
C GLU A 446 -15.92 -28.42 -11.68
N GLN A 447 -16.60 -27.58 -12.47
CA GLN A 447 -17.20 -27.94 -13.76
C GLN A 447 -16.29 -27.71 -14.97
N LEU A 448 -15.09 -27.15 -14.78
CA LEU A 448 -14.19 -26.82 -15.87
C LEU A 448 -13.66 -28.10 -16.51
N VAL A 449 -13.95 -28.33 -17.80
CA VAL A 449 -13.62 -29.57 -18.52
C VAL A 449 -12.33 -29.42 -19.33
N SER A 450 -12.12 -28.27 -19.97
CA SER A 450 -10.99 -28.01 -20.86
C SER A 450 -10.50 -26.57 -20.77
N LEU A 451 -9.24 -26.39 -21.15
CA LEU A 451 -8.60 -25.09 -21.37
C LEU A 451 -8.24 -24.97 -22.86
N PRO A 452 -8.38 -23.78 -23.47
CA PRO A 452 -8.15 -23.61 -24.90
C PRO A 452 -6.65 -23.64 -25.24
N GLU A 453 -6.30 -24.15 -26.43
CA GLU A 453 -4.92 -24.16 -26.93
C GLU A 453 -4.30 -22.76 -27.01
N THR A 454 -5.12 -21.73 -27.24
CA THR A 454 -4.70 -20.31 -27.26
C THR A 454 -4.15 -19.81 -25.92
N MET A 455 -4.25 -20.58 -24.84
CA MET A 455 -3.52 -20.26 -23.60
C MET A 455 -2.01 -20.39 -23.78
N CYS A 456 -1.53 -21.22 -24.72
CA CYS A 456 -0.12 -21.34 -25.04
C CYS A 456 0.46 -20.04 -25.65
N ASP A 457 -0.41 -19.15 -26.17
CA ASP A 457 -0.01 -17.86 -26.74
C ASP A 457 0.30 -16.80 -25.64
N LEU A 458 0.00 -17.09 -24.38
CA LEU A 458 0.18 -16.18 -23.24
C LEU A 458 1.63 -16.16 -22.75
N CYS A 459 2.52 -15.56 -23.53
CA CYS A 459 3.96 -15.50 -23.24
C CYS A 459 4.34 -14.82 -21.91
N ASN A 460 3.45 -14.02 -21.34
CA ASN A 460 3.67 -13.32 -20.07
C ASN A 460 3.08 -14.05 -18.85
N LEU A 461 2.45 -15.22 -19.02
CA LEU A 461 1.78 -15.93 -17.94
C LEU A 461 2.82 -16.51 -16.97
N GLN A 462 2.76 -16.08 -15.71
CA GLN A 462 3.65 -16.47 -14.63
C GLN A 462 3.04 -17.53 -13.72
N SER A 463 1.71 -17.49 -13.52
CA SER A 463 1.01 -18.44 -12.66
C SER A 463 -0.36 -18.82 -13.22
N LEU A 464 -0.62 -20.11 -13.28
CA LEU A 464 -1.92 -20.71 -13.55
C LEU A 464 -2.33 -21.59 -12.38
N ASP A 465 -3.39 -21.21 -11.66
CA ASP A 465 -3.94 -22.01 -10.57
C ASP A 465 -5.19 -22.75 -11.04
N VAL A 466 -5.08 -24.06 -11.18
CA VAL A 466 -6.16 -25.00 -11.54
C VAL A 466 -6.43 -26.01 -10.42
N ASN A 467 -5.97 -25.71 -9.19
CA ASN A 467 -6.20 -26.59 -8.06
C ASN A 467 -7.70 -26.78 -7.82
N TRP A 468 -8.11 -27.98 -7.43
CA TRP A 468 -9.52 -28.32 -7.17
C TRP A 468 -10.46 -28.23 -8.41
N CYS A 469 -9.91 -28.17 -9.64
CA CYS A 469 -10.69 -28.33 -10.88
C CYS A 469 -10.95 -29.81 -11.19
N ARG A 470 -11.94 -30.40 -10.51
CA ARG A 470 -12.17 -31.86 -10.54
C ARG A 470 -12.57 -32.44 -11.90
N SER A 471 -13.17 -31.65 -12.77
CA SER A 471 -13.63 -32.10 -14.10
C SER A 471 -12.62 -31.87 -15.22
N LEU A 472 -11.47 -31.25 -14.93
CA LEU A 472 -10.49 -30.87 -15.95
C LEU A 472 -9.80 -32.13 -16.48
N LYS A 473 -9.99 -32.42 -17.77
CA LYS A 473 -9.53 -33.68 -18.38
C LYS A 473 -8.12 -33.59 -18.94
N GLU A 474 -7.76 -32.44 -19.51
CA GLU A 474 -6.49 -32.25 -20.18
C GLU A 474 -6.03 -30.79 -20.12
N LEU A 475 -4.71 -30.61 -20.17
CA LEU A 475 -4.05 -29.32 -20.32
C LEU A 475 -3.79 -29.04 -21.80
N PRO A 476 -3.79 -27.77 -22.23
CA PRO A 476 -3.60 -27.42 -23.63
C PRO A 476 -2.21 -27.84 -24.09
N ARG A 477 -2.13 -28.40 -25.30
CA ARG A 477 -0.87 -28.77 -25.94
C ARG A 477 -0.45 -27.64 -26.86
N ALA A 478 0.81 -27.23 -26.77
CA ALA A 478 1.34 -26.24 -27.70
C ALA A 478 1.31 -26.83 -29.12
N THR A 479 0.56 -26.20 -30.03
CA THR A 479 0.70 -26.47 -31.46
C THR A 479 2.03 -25.86 -31.91
N VAL A 480 3.03 -26.72 -32.12
CA VAL A 480 4.29 -26.32 -32.73
C VAL A 480 3.98 -25.98 -34.18
N ASN A 481 3.84 -24.68 -34.49
CA ASN A 481 3.85 -24.16 -35.85
C ASN A 481 5.15 -23.39 -36.09
#